data_AF-A0A1F7VFL6-F1
#
_entry.id   AF-A0A1F7VFL6-F1
#
_cell.length_a   1.000
_cell.length_b   1.000
_cell.length_c   1.000
_cell.angle_alpha   90.00
_cell.angle_beta   90.00
_cell.angle_gamma   90.00
#
_symmetry.space_group_name_H-M   'P 1'
#
loop_
_entity.id
_entity.type
_entity.pdbx_description
1 polymer ?
#
loop_
_entity_poly.entity_id
_entity_poly.type
_entity_poly.pdbx_seq_one_letter_code
_entity_poly.pdbx_strand_id
1 'polypeptide(L)' 'MMAFQSQGGPRQMFDITALAITCAECGAAIDKLPFEPTKKEDGTYGRLYCFDCNKNRMRNRPPRGNFGGGGGRF' A
#
# COMPACT_ATOMS: atom_id res chain seq x y z
N MET A 1 -26.68 -20.04 12.07
CA MET A 1 -25.91 -19.64 10.87
C MET A 1 -25.49 -18.18 11.05
N MET A 2 -24.20 -17.90 11.26
CA MET A 2 -23.71 -16.51 11.36
C MET A 2 -22.92 -16.19 10.08
N ALA A 3 -23.50 -15.38 9.20
CA ALA A 3 -22.85 -14.85 8.03
C ALA A 3 -21.88 -13.75 8.46
N PHE A 4 -20.58 -13.98 8.27
CA PHE A 4 -19.55 -12.94 8.46
C PHE A 4 -19.74 -11.90 7.35
N GLN A 5 -20.53 -10.86 7.63
CA GLN A 5 -20.71 -9.74 6.73
C GLN A 5 -19.37 -9.01 6.64
N SER A 6 -18.69 -9.21 5.52
CA SER A 6 -17.42 -8.59 5.19
C SER A 6 -17.65 -7.09 5.06
N GLN A 7 -17.41 -6.34 6.13
CA GLN A 7 -17.48 -4.89 6.19
C GLN A 7 -16.29 -4.26 5.44
N GLY A 8 -16.24 -4.46 4.12
CA GLY A 8 -15.34 -3.72 3.25
C GLY A 8 -16.00 -2.41 2.84
N GLY A 9 -15.85 -1.36 3.65
CA GLY A 9 -16.25 -0.01 3.24
C GLY A 9 -15.59 0.40 1.91
N PRO A 10 -16.18 1.34 1.16
CA PRO A 10 -15.63 1.76 -0.12
C PRO A 10 -14.20 2.26 0.08
N ARG A 11 -13.25 1.73 -0.71
CA ARG A 11 -11.85 2.17 -0.69
C ARG A 11 -11.80 3.62 -1.13
N GLN A 12 -11.62 4.55 -0.20
CA GLN A 12 -11.48 5.96 -0.53
C GLN A 12 -10.16 6.15 -1.29
N MET A 13 -10.24 6.75 -2.47
CA MET A 13 -9.07 7.20 -3.23
C MET A 13 -8.93 8.70 -2.99
N PHE A 14 -7.76 9.11 -2.53
CA PHE A 14 -7.39 10.50 -2.33
C PHE A 14 -6.74 11.02 -3.60
N ASP A 15 -7.29 12.12 -4.14
CA ASP A 15 -6.65 12.87 -5.21
C ASP A 15 -5.51 13.71 -4.62
N ILE A 16 -4.29 13.44 -5.09
CA ILE A 16 -3.04 14.04 -4.62
C ILE A 16 -2.29 14.77 -5.74
N THR A 17 -2.93 15.01 -6.89
CA THR A 17 -2.34 15.79 -8.01
C THR A 17 -1.83 17.16 -7.52
N ALA A 18 -2.49 17.78 -6.53
CA ALA A 18 -2.06 19.05 -5.93
C ALA A 18 -0.71 18.97 -5.20
N LEU A 19 -0.28 17.77 -4.80
CA LEU A 19 1.00 17.55 -4.10
C LEU A 19 2.16 17.31 -5.07
N ALA A 20 1.91 17.23 -6.39
CA ALA A 20 2.90 17.06 -7.44
C ALA A 20 3.92 15.93 -7.15
N ILE A 21 3.43 14.82 -6.60
CA ILE A 21 4.27 13.69 -6.19
C ILE A 21 4.59 12.82 -7.41
N THR A 22 5.86 12.41 -7.53
CA THR A 22 6.34 11.50 -8.57
C THR A 22 6.75 10.16 -7.98
N CYS A 23 6.68 9.12 -8.82
CA CYS A 23 7.13 7.79 -8.46
C CYS A 23 8.65 7.74 -8.34
N ALA A 24 9.15 7.20 -7.23
CA ALA A 24 10.59 7.06 -6.98
C ALA A 24 11.30 6.06 -7.90
N GLU A 25 10.58 5.21 -8.64
CA GLU A 25 11.17 4.22 -9.57
C GLU A 25 11.16 4.67 -11.03
N CYS A 26 10.00 5.13 -11.52
CA CYS A 26 9.83 5.47 -12.93
C CYS A 26 9.66 6.97 -13.21
N GLY A 27 9.54 7.81 -12.18
CA GLY A 27 9.33 9.26 -12.33
C GLY A 27 7.91 9.66 -12.77
N ALA A 28 6.99 8.71 -12.92
CA ALA A 28 5.61 9.01 -13.32
C ALA A 28 4.89 9.86 -12.26
N ALA A 29 4.06 10.80 -12.70
CA ALA A 29 3.19 11.58 -11.82
C ALA A 29 2.11 10.68 -11.18
N ILE A 30 1.85 10.89 -9.89
CA ILE A 30 0.85 10.13 -9.14
C ILE A 30 -0.32 11.05 -8.82
N ASP A 31 -1.47 10.80 -9.45
CA ASP A 31 -2.67 11.61 -9.26
C ASP A 31 -3.54 11.12 -8.11
N LYS A 32 -3.61 9.80 -7.88
CA LYS A 32 -4.52 9.18 -6.91
C LYS A 32 -3.84 8.11 -6.09
N LEU A 33 -4.07 8.12 -4.77
CA LEU A 33 -3.60 7.07 -3.87
C LEU A 33 -4.75 6.58 -2.97
N PRO A 34 -4.76 5.28 -2.60
CA PRO A 34 -5.74 4.74 -1.65
C PRO A 34 -5.43 5.11 -0.18
N PHE A 35 -4.41 5.95 0.04
CA PHE A 35 -3.99 6.46 1.33
C PHE A 35 -3.50 7.90 1.17
N GLU A 36 -3.64 8.70 2.21
CA GLU A 36 -3.07 10.04 2.24
C GLU A 36 -1.54 9.96 2.42
N PRO A 37 -0.75 10.68 1.59
CA PRO A 37 0.70 10.66 1.70
C PRO A 37 1.12 11.36 2.99
N THR A 38 1.71 10.61 3.91
CA THR A 38 2.21 11.15 5.17
C THR A 38 3.53 11.90 4.94
N LYS A 39 3.60 13.14 5.45
CA LYS A 39 4.85 13.89 5.53
C LYS A 39 5.71 13.27 6.63
N LYS A 40 6.98 13.03 6.31
CA LYS A 40 7.99 12.64 7.31
C LYS A 40 8.41 13.86 8.13
N GLU A 41 9.12 13.60 9.23
CA GLU A 41 9.74 14.63 10.09
C GLU A 41 10.65 15.56 9.28
N ASP A 42 11.31 15.05 8.24
CA ASP A 42 12.17 15.81 7.32
C ASP A 42 11.39 16.70 6.33
N GLY A 43 10.06 16.78 6.43
CA GLY A 43 9.20 17.54 5.51
C GLY A 43 9.03 16.91 4.13
N THR A 44 9.65 15.77 3.86
CA THR A 44 9.54 15.04 2.59
C THR A 44 8.42 13.99 2.63
N TYR A 45 7.76 13.77 1.49
CA TYR A 45 6.93 12.60 1.30
C TYR A 45 7.86 11.39 1.14
N GLY A 46 7.52 10.26 1.77
CA GLY A 46 8.35 9.05 1.68
C GLY A 46 8.57 8.56 0.24
N ARG A 47 9.27 7.44 0.06
CA ARG A 47 9.40 6.82 -1.26
C ARG A 47 8.03 6.31 -1.70
N LEU A 48 7.33 7.09 -2.51
CA LEU A 48 6.03 6.75 -3.08
C LEU A 48 6.23 6.10 -4.45
N TYR A 49 5.39 5.11 -4.73
CA TYR A 49 5.46 4.32 -5.95
C TYR A 49 4.12 4.38 -6.65
N CYS A 50 4.12 4.49 -7.98
CA CYS A 50 2.91 4.37 -8.75
C CYS A 50 2.30 2.97 -8.60
N PHE A 51 1.05 2.82 -9.00
CA PHE A 51 0.33 1.56 -8.90
C PHE A 51 1.09 0.40 -9.57
N ASP A 52 1.65 0.63 -10.76
CA ASP A 52 2.34 -0.41 -11.53
C ASP A 52 3.66 -0.85 -10.88
N CYS A 53 4.51 0.11 -10.50
CA CYS A 53 5.75 -0.17 -9.76
C CYS A 53 5.45 -0.89 -8.45
N ASN A 54 4.46 -0.41 -7.68
CA ASN A 54 4.07 -1.04 -6.44
C ASN A 54 3.56 -2.48 -6.66
N LYS A 55 2.71 -2.69 -7.68
CA LYS A 55 2.19 -4.01 -8.07
C LYS A 55 3.33 -4.95 -8.49
N ASN A 56 4.29 -4.49 -9.27
CA ASN A 56 5.45 -5.26 -9.69
C ASN A 56 6.32 -5.69 -8.50
N ARG A 57 6.58 -4.76 -7.57
CA ARG A 57 7.30 -5.10 -6.33
C ARG A 57 6.54 -6.07 -5.44
N MET A 58 5.22 -5.93 -5.33
CA MET A 58 4.39 -6.87 -4.56
C MET A 58 4.41 -8.27 -5.17
N ARG A 59 4.47 -8.38 -6.51
CA ARG A 59 4.61 -9.66 -7.22
C ARG A 59 5.96 -10.32 -6.96
N ASN A 60 7.04 -9.54 -6.90
CA ASN A 60 8.39 -10.05 -6.63
C ASN A 60 8.68 -10.23 -5.13
N ARG A 61 7.79 -9.77 -4.25
CA ARG A 61 7.95 -10.00 -2.81
C ARG A 61 7.67 -11.47 -2.57
N PRO A 62 8.58 -12.22 -1.91
CA PRO A 62 8.26 -13.59 -1.51
C PRO A 62 6.93 -13.53 -0.75
N PRO A 63 5.96 -14.42 -1.05
CA PRO A 63 4.76 -14.52 -0.24
C PRO A 63 5.25 -14.59 1.21
N ARG A 64 4.64 -13.80 2.10
CA ARG A 64 4.92 -13.88 3.53
C ARG A 64 4.49 -15.27 3.99
N GLY A 65 5.38 -16.24 3.78
CA GLY A 65 5.22 -17.61 4.16
C GLY A 65 5.24 -17.64 5.68
N ASN A 66 4.08 -17.95 6.24
CA ASN A 66 3.98 -18.83 7.38
C ASN A 66 4.89 -18.46 8.58
N PHE A 67 4.59 -17.35 9.26
CA PHE A 67 4.78 -17.33 10.71
C PHE A 67 3.65 -18.15 11.34
N GLY A 68 3.73 -19.47 11.15
CA GLY A 68 2.88 -20.46 11.79
C GLY A 68 3.22 -20.53 13.28
N GLY A 69 2.71 -19.57 14.04
CA GLY A 69 2.48 -19.76 15.47
C GLY A 69 1.35 -20.76 15.64
N GLY A 70 1.68 -22.04 15.82
CA GLY A 70 0.66 -23.08 15.99
C GLY A 70 1.25 -24.48 15.86
N GLY A 71 1.81 -25.00 16.96
CA GLY A 71 2.33 -26.36 16.96
C GLY A 71 2.83 -26.81 18.32
N GLY A 72 2.01 -26.68 19.37
CA GLY A 72 2.22 -27.45 20.59
C GLY A 72 2.17 -28.94 20.26
N ARG A 73 3.24 -29.66 20.65
CA ARG A 73 3.26 -31.09 21.04
C ARG A 73 4.71 -31.53 21.30
N PHE A 74 5.19 -31.30 22.52
CA PHE A 74 6.12 -32.16 23.24
C PHE A 74 5.74 -32.08 24.72
#